data_AF-A0A2M8BI92-F1
#
_entry.id   AF-A0A2M8BI92-F1
#
_cell.length_a   1.000
_cell.length_b   1.000
_cell.length_c   1.000
_cell.angle_alpha   90.00
_cell.angle_beta   90.00
_cell.angle_gamma   90.00
#
_symmetry.space_group_name_H-M   'P 1'
#
loop_
_entity.id
_entity.type
_entity.pdbx_description
1 polymer ?
#
loop_
_entity_poly.entity_id
_entity_poly.type
_entity_poly.pdbx_seq_one_letter_code
_entity_poly.pdbx_strand_id
1 'polypeptide(L)'
;MTVSVEQIASFLDQIEFKYERQDNLIRSGMKLAGDHSVNMIFNAPKEGRIFELTVGRIIPMELVQASAHTAAFHLYLLSAAWDTSFGTPEVDKGDGEVRVLVEVPLADAVMTLDQVRFCIRGAVQLCEKIREEGTEVLKTGQLPTSATNIDAATMARLQIIQLMETAKGRATARAMATNTALPQAVRDVAQKMLPVMDAMDQAEAAPTSI
;
A
#
# COMPACT_ATOMS: atom_id res chain seq x y z
N MET A 1 -22.91 -16.70 12.86
CA MET A 1 -21.84 -17.16 13.77
C MET A 1 -20.84 -16.02 13.95
N THR A 2 -20.13 -15.96 15.08
CA THR A 2 -19.21 -14.85 15.41
C THR A 2 -17.89 -15.41 15.92
N VAL A 3 -16.77 -14.82 15.53
CA VAL A 3 -15.46 -15.08 16.15
C VAL A 3 -15.24 -14.09 17.29
N SER A 4 -14.70 -14.54 18.42
CA SER A 4 -14.28 -13.66 19.50
C SER A 4 -12.76 -13.55 19.57
N VAL A 5 -12.26 -12.54 20.26
CA VAL A 5 -10.82 -12.38 20.53
C VAL A 5 -10.29 -13.59 21.31
N GLU A 6 -11.07 -14.15 22.24
CA GLU A 6 -10.72 -15.37 22.97
C GLU A 6 -10.57 -16.57 22.04
N GLN A 7 -11.46 -16.70 21.05
CA GLN A 7 -11.38 -17.76 20.06
C GLN A 7 -10.13 -17.60 19.17
N ILE A 8 -9.83 -16.38 18.72
CA ILE A 8 -8.60 -16.08 17.98
C ILE A 8 -7.39 -16.46 18.82
N ALA A 9 -7.35 -16.08 20.10
CA ALA A 9 -6.25 -16.39 20.99
C ALA A 9 -6.06 -17.91 21.17
N SER A 10 -7.15 -18.67 21.30
CA SER A 10 -7.09 -20.14 21.34
C SER A 10 -6.52 -20.74 20.06
N PHE A 11 -6.83 -20.17 18.88
CA PHE A 11 -6.19 -20.60 17.65
C PHE A 11 -4.69 -20.29 17.62
N LEU A 12 -4.30 -19.10 18.10
CA LEU A 12 -2.89 -18.71 18.21
C LEU A 12 -2.11 -19.59 19.20
N ASP A 13 -2.72 -19.97 20.33
CA ASP A 13 -2.14 -20.91 21.29
C ASP A 13 -1.88 -22.28 20.64
N GLN A 14 -2.83 -22.78 19.83
CA GLN A 14 -2.71 -24.06 19.12
C GLN A 14 -1.61 -24.09 18.04
N ILE A 15 -1.17 -22.93 17.55
CA ILE A 15 -0.05 -22.81 16.61
C ILE A 15 1.21 -22.25 17.26
N GLU A 16 1.24 -22.20 18.61
CA GLU A 16 2.36 -21.70 19.41
C GLU A 16 2.80 -20.28 19.01
N PHE A 17 1.85 -19.46 18.56
CA PHE A 17 2.11 -18.09 18.15
C PHE A 17 2.18 -17.19 19.38
N LYS A 18 3.27 -16.44 19.52
CA LYS A 18 3.43 -15.52 20.65
C LYS A 18 2.58 -14.29 20.43
N TYR A 19 1.84 -13.87 21.45
CA TYR A 19 1.02 -12.67 21.39
C TYR A 19 0.83 -12.02 22.76
N GLU A 20 0.35 -10.78 22.75
CA GLU A 20 -0.11 -10.00 23.89
C GLU A 20 -1.60 -9.68 23.69
N ARG A 21 -2.42 -9.87 24.72
CA ARG A 21 -3.84 -9.47 24.68
C ARG A 21 -3.98 -8.05 25.19
N GLN A 22 -4.85 -7.28 24.54
CA GLN A 22 -5.31 -5.97 25.01
C GLN A 22 -6.80 -5.90 24.79
N ASP A 23 -7.60 -5.62 25.83
CA ASP A 23 -9.07 -5.51 25.82
C ASP A 23 -9.80 -6.15 24.62
N ASN A 24 -9.85 -5.46 23.47
CA ASN A 24 -10.59 -5.86 22.28
C ASN A 24 -9.74 -6.35 21.10
N LEU A 25 -8.45 -6.60 21.27
CA LEU A 25 -7.54 -7.04 20.21
C LEU A 25 -6.38 -7.90 20.73
N ILE A 26 -5.69 -8.57 19.81
CA ILE A 26 -4.45 -9.28 20.08
C ILE A 26 -3.33 -8.66 19.27
N ARG A 27 -2.19 -8.38 19.90
CA ARG A 27 -0.97 -7.91 19.24
C ARG A 27 0.07 -9.02 19.20
N SER A 28 0.80 -9.10 18.10
CA SER A 28 1.93 -10.00 17.97
C SER A 28 3.03 -9.34 17.14
N GLY A 29 4.27 -9.76 17.40
CA GLY A 29 5.42 -9.42 16.58
C GLY A 29 5.88 -10.63 15.79
N MET A 30 6.23 -10.44 14.53
CA MET A 30 6.77 -11.48 13.67
C MET A 30 7.98 -10.98 12.90
N LYS A 31 8.98 -11.83 12.72
CA LYS A 31 10.08 -11.55 11.81
C LYS A 31 9.70 -11.95 10.38
N LEU A 32 9.92 -11.06 9.44
CA LEU A 32 9.93 -11.38 8.01
C LEU A 32 11.30 -11.94 7.61
N ALA A 33 11.50 -12.23 6.32
CA ALA A 33 12.83 -12.50 5.79
C ALA A 33 13.82 -11.33 6.05
N GLY A 34 15.04 -11.66 6.48
CA GLY A 34 15.98 -10.69 7.06
C GLY A 34 15.54 -10.25 8.46
N ASP A 35 16.38 -9.61 9.27
CA ASP A 35 16.05 -9.29 10.67
C ASP A 35 14.95 -8.21 10.87
N HIS A 36 14.08 -8.00 9.88
CA HIS A 36 12.97 -7.04 9.93
C HIS A 36 11.79 -7.62 10.69
N SER A 37 11.24 -6.85 11.62
CA SER A 37 10.07 -7.24 12.41
C SER A 37 8.84 -6.43 12.04
N VAL A 38 7.72 -7.10 11.84
CA VAL A 38 6.40 -6.51 11.63
C VAL A 38 5.51 -6.71 12.85
N ASN A 39 4.51 -5.83 12.96
CA ASN A 39 3.49 -5.92 13.99
C ASN A 39 2.22 -6.48 13.37
N MET A 40 1.66 -7.53 13.97
CA MET A 40 0.37 -8.10 13.60
C MET A 40 -0.66 -7.71 14.67
N ILE A 41 -1.83 -7.27 14.24
CA ILE A 41 -2.99 -6.98 15.08
C ILE A 41 -4.12 -7.87 14.60
N PHE A 42 -4.64 -8.71 15.50
CA PHE A 42 -5.82 -9.53 15.26
C PHE A 42 -7.01 -8.95 15.99
N ASN A 43 -8.14 -8.89 15.31
CA ASN A 43 -9.36 -8.28 15.81
C ASN A 43 -10.60 -9.06 15.33
N ALA A 44 -11.72 -8.82 16.01
CA ALA A 44 -13.03 -9.40 15.71
C ALA A 44 -14.09 -8.31 15.56
N PRO A 45 -13.97 -7.42 14.55
CA PRO A 45 -14.89 -6.29 14.39
C PRO A 45 -16.30 -6.75 14.05
N LYS A 46 -17.24 -5.79 14.10
CA LYS A 46 -18.66 -6.00 13.79
C LYS A 46 -19.26 -7.15 14.62
N GLU A 47 -19.04 -7.11 15.94
CA GLU A 47 -19.53 -8.13 16.88
C GLU A 47 -19.05 -9.55 16.51
N GLY A 48 -17.82 -9.66 16.00
CA GLY A 48 -17.23 -10.94 15.58
C GLY A 48 -17.72 -11.48 14.25
N ARG A 49 -18.47 -10.72 13.46
CA ARG A 49 -18.91 -11.16 12.12
C ARG A 49 -17.80 -11.14 11.08
N ILE A 50 -16.68 -10.49 11.39
CA ILE A 50 -15.49 -10.40 10.56
C ILE A 50 -14.30 -10.79 11.42
N PHE A 51 -13.43 -11.64 10.89
CA PHE A 51 -12.06 -11.79 11.38
C PHE A 51 -11.18 -10.77 10.65
N GLU A 52 -10.39 -10.01 11.40
CA GLU A 52 -9.49 -8.99 10.86
C GLU A 52 -8.05 -9.25 11.32
N LEU A 53 -7.13 -9.21 10.38
CA LEU A 53 -5.69 -9.22 10.61
C LEU A 53 -5.07 -8.02 9.91
N THR A 54 -4.48 -7.11 10.68
CA THR A 54 -3.68 -6.00 10.15
C THR A 54 -2.21 -6.28 10.40
N VAL A 55 -1.37 -6.12 9.38
CA VAL A 55 0.08 -6.18 9.50
C VAL A 55 0.65 -4.80 9.19
N GLY A 56 1.37 -4.21 10.14
CA GLY A 56 2.00 -2.89 10.02
C GLY A 56 3.53 -2.95 10.11
N ARG A 57 4.17 -1.78 10.01
CA ARG A 57 5.62 -1.61 9.95
C ARG A 57 6.31 -2.43 8.85
N ILE A 58 5.64 -2.58 7.71
CA ILE A 58 6.17 -3.38 6.58
C ILE A 58 7.42 -2.73 6.00
N ILE A 59 7.39 -1.40 5.83
CA ILE A 59 8.50 -0.58 5.36
C ILE A 59 8.84 0.46 6.44
N PRO A 60 10.12 0.79 6.69
CA PRO A 60 10.49 1.87 7.61
C PRO A 60 9.84 3.20 7.20
N MET A 61 9.18 3.87 8.13
CA MET A 61 8.48 5.13 7.86
C MET A 61 9.42 6.22 7.36
N GLU A 62 10.66 6.23 7.85
CA GLU A 62 11.68 7.19 7.45
C GLU A 62 11.97 7.09 5.95
N LEU A 63 11.92 5.87 5.39
CA LEU A 63 12.11 5.66 3.96
C LEU A 63 10.89 6.15 3.15
N VAL A 64 9.68 5.89 3.64
CA VAL A 64 8.44 6.35 2.98
C VAL A 64 8.41 7.88 2.93
N GLN A 65 8.71 8.54 4.05
CA GLN A 65 8.67 10.00 4.18
C GLN A 65 9.81 10.72 3.44
N ALA A 66 10.99 10.10 3.33
CA ALA A 66 12.13 10.70 2.64
C ALA A 66 12.11 10.48 1.11
N SER A 67 11.29 9.56 0.61
CA SER A 67 11.27 9.22 -0.81
C SER A 67 10.63 10.33 -1.65
N ALA A 68 11.30 10.69 -2.75
CA ALA A 68 10.74 11.54 -3.80
C ALA A 68 9.89 10.74 -4.81
N HIS A 69 9.62 9.47 -4.54
CA HIS A 69 8.99 8.51 -5.46
C HIS A 69 7.65 7.98 -4.92
N THR A 70 6.95 8.77 -4.11
CA THR A 70 5.69 8.42 -3.46
C THR A 70 4.62 7.98 -4.45
N ALA A 71 4.46 8.66 -5.58
CA ALA A 71 3.47 8.25 -6.58
C ALA A 71 3.85 6.95 -7.33
N ALA A 72 5.14 6.64 -7.50
CA ALA A 72 5.56 5.33 -8.02
C ALA A 72 5.24 4.22 -7.02
N PHE A 73 5.47 4.49 -5.74
CA PHE A 73 5.17 3.57 -4.67
C PHE A 73 3.66 3.32 -4.51
N HIS A 74 2.82 4.34 -4.56
CA HIS A 74 1.36 4.17 -4.54
C HIS A 74 0.85 3.35 -5.72
N LEU A 75 1.44 3.54 -6.90
CA LEU A 75 1.10 2.75 -8.08
C LEU A 75 1.52 1.28 -7.91
N TYR A 76 2.71 1.06 -7.37
CA TYR A 76 3.15 -0.28 -7.01
C TYR A 76 2.16 -0.95 -6.06
N LEU A 77 1.74 -0.28 -4.99
CA LEU A 77 0.76 -0.83 -4.05
C LEU A 77 -0.59 -1.10 -4.72
N LEU A 78 -1.05 -0.24 -5.63
CA LEU A 78 -2.28 -0.46 -6.40
C LEU A 78 -2.16 -1.71 -7.30
N SER A 79 -1.02 -1.88 -7.98
CA SER A 79 -0.76 -3.09 -8.78
C SER A 79 -0.71 -4.33 -7.90
N ALA A 80 -0.05 -4.26 -6.75
CA ALA A 80 0.01 -5.36 -5.80
C ALA A 80 -1.37 -5.73 -5.26
N ALA A 81 -2.23 -4.74 -5.00
CA ALA A 81 -3.63 -4.94 -4.60
C ALA A 81 -4.46 -5.60 -5.70
N TRP A 82 -4.18 -5.28 -6.97
CA TRP A 82 -4.85 -5.90 -8.12
C TRP A 82 -4.43 -7.37 -8.32
N ASP A 83 -3.15 -7.67 -8.14
CA ASP A 83 -2.59 -9.00 -8.38
C ASP A 83 -2.88 -9.98 -7.25
N THR A 84 -3.08 -9.49 -6.02
CA THR A 84 -3.38 -10.35 -4.88
C THR A 84 -4.87 -10.66 -4.80
N SER A 85 -5.20 -11.94 -4.63
CA SER A 85 -6.54 -12.37 -4.22
C SER A 85 -6.72 -12.35 -2.70
N PHE A 86 -5.68 -11.97 -1.96
CA PHE A 86 -5.61 -12.13 -0.52
C PHE A 86 -4.99 -10.92 0.18
N GLY A 87 -5.77 -10.28 1.05
CA GLY A 87 -5.38 -9.06 1.74
C GLY A 87 -5.37 -7.82 0.85
N THR A 88 -5.26 -6.65 1.46
CA THR A 88 -5.25 -5.36 0.79
C THR A 88 -4.11 -4.52 1.36
N PRO A 89 -3.11 -4.14 0.55
CA PRO A 89 -2.14 -3.16 0.98
C PRO A 89 -2.78 -1.77 1.08
N GLU A 90 -2.47 -1.07 2.16
CA GLU A 90 -3.00 0.26 2.46
C GLU A 90 -1.86 1.18 2.90
N VAL A 91 -2.07 2.48 2.69
CA VAL A 91 -1.22 3.54 3.23
C VAL A 91 -2.07 4.36 4.18
N ASP A 92 -1.64 4.48 5.43
CA ASP A 92 -2.30 5.33 6.41
C ASP A 92 -2.21 6.80 5.97
N LYS A 93 -3.36 7.49 5.97
CA LYS A 93 -3.45 8.87 5.48
C LYS A 93 -2.79 9.90 6.40
N GLY A 94 -2.56 9.56 7.66
CA GLY A 94 -1.97 10.42 8.66
C GLY A 94 -0.44 10.36 8.65
N ASP A 95 0.14 9.18 8.79
CA ASP A 95 1.59 8.99 8.96
C ASP A 95 2.31 8.36 7.75
N GLY A 96 1.55 7.88 6.75
CA GLY A 96 2.09 7.18 5.59
C GLY A 96 2.50 5.73 5.87
N GLU A 97 2.14 5.17 7.02
CA GLU A 97 2.48 3.79 7.35
C GLU A 97 1.85 2.82 6.34
N VAL A 98 2.70 1.94 5.81
CA VAL A 98 2.29 0.88 4.89
C VAL A 98 1.82 -0.33 5.70
N ARG A 99 0.56 -0.72 5.47
CA ARG A 99 -0.10 -1.83 6.16
C ARG A 99 -0.67 -2.82 5.15
N VAL A 100 -0.92 -4.04 5.61
CA VAL A 100 -1.72 -5.05 4.90
C VAL A 100 -2.90 -5.40 5.78
N LEU A 101 -4.11 -5.25 5.25
CA LEU A 101 -5.36 -5.61 5.91
C LEU A 101 -5.89 -6.92 5.30
N VAL A 102 -6.24 -7.89 6.14
CA VAL A 102 -6.92 -9.12 5.76
C VAL A 102 -8.23 -9.20 6.52
N GLU A 103 -9.33 -9.22 5.79
CA GLU A 103 -10.67 -9.39 6.36
C GLU A 103 -11.32 -10.67 5.84
N VAL A 104 -11.80 -11.51 6.75
CA VAL A 104 -12.57 -12.72 6.42
C VAL A 104 -13.98 -12.54 6.98
N PRO A 105 -14.99 -12.31 6.12
CA PRO A 105 -16.37 -12.27 6.56
C PRO A 105 -16.81 -13.68 6.95
N LEU A 106 -17.28 -13.83 8.18
CA LEU A 106 -17.68 -15.13 8.71
C LEU A 106 -19.15 -15.42 8.46
N ALA A 107 -20.01 -14.40 8.42
CA ALA A 107 -21.46 -14.55 8.23
C ALA A 107 -22.04 -15.71 9.09
N ASP A 108 -22.23 -16.88 8.48
CA ASP A 108 -22.78 -18.09 9.11
C ASP A 108 -21.73 -19.20 9.34
N ALA A 109 -20.51 -19.03 8.84
CA ALA A 109 -19.39 -19.94 9.00
C ALA A 109 -18.68 -19.76 10.36
N VAL A 110 -18.08 -20.86 10.84
CA VAL A 110 -17.19 -20.85 12.00
C VAL A 110 -15.76 -20.67 11.50
N MET A 111 -15.04 -19.70 12.05
CA MET A 111 -13.62 -19.53 11.78
C MET A 111 -12.87 -20.81 12.17
N THR A 112 -12.02 -21.31 11.28
CA THR A 112 -11.21 -22.52 11.53
C THR A 112 -9.76 -22.17 11.81
N LEU A 113 -9.05 -23.09 12.46
CA LEU A 113 -7.61 -22.98 12.69
C LEU A 113 -6.83 -22.83 11.36
N ASP A 114 -7.26 -23.57 10.33
CA ASP A 114 -6.61 -23.52 9.02
C ASP A 114 -6.84 -22.17 8.32
N GLN A 115 -8.00 -21.55 8.49
CA GLN A 115 -8.24 -20.18 8.02
C GLN A 115 -7.29 -19.19 8.71
N VAL A 116 -7.09 -19.28 10.03
CA VAL A 116 -6.16 -18.41 10.76
C VAL A 116 -4.73 -18.60 10.25
N ARG A 117 -4.26 -19.86 10.13
CA ARG A 117 -2.93 -20.18 9.57
C ARG A 117 -2.75 -19.63 8.16
N PHE A 118 -3.76 -19.82 7.31
CA PHE A 118 -3.75 -19.32 5.95
C PHE A 118 -3.65 -17.79 5.92
N CYS A 119 -4.40 -17.10 6.78
CA CYS A 119 -4.35 -15.64 6.88
C CYS A 119 -2.98 -15.13 7.30
N ILE A 120 -2.38 -15.72 8.33
CA ILE A 120 -1.04 -15.35 8.80
C ILE A 120 -0.03 -15.57 7.66
N ARG A 121 -0.02 -16.74 7.04
CA ARG A 121 0.94 -17.06 5.97
C ARG A 121 0.78 -16.16 4.75
N GLY A 122 -0.46 -15.93 4.31
CA GLY A 122 -0.74 -15.08 3.16
C GLY A 122 -0.35 -13.63 3.41
N ALA A 123 -0.66 -13.10 4.60
CA ALA A 123 -0.27 -11.75 4.99
C ALA A 123 1.26 -11.60 5.01
N VAL A 124 1.99 -12.57 5.56
CA VAL A 124 3.47 -12.56 5.60
C VAL A 124 4.07 -12.53 4.21
N GLN A 125 3.62 -13.42 3.30
CA GLN A 125 4.11 -13.48 1.93
C GLN A 125 3.88 -12.16 1.19
N LEU A 126 2.70 -11.55 1.37
CA LEU A 126 2.40 -10.25 0.78
C LEU A 126 3.28 -9.15 1.38
N CYS A 127 3.49 -9.14 2.69
CA CYS A 127 4.36 -8.17 3.37
C CYS A 127 5.81 -8.30 2.92
N GLU A 128 6.32 -9.52 2.73
CA GLU A 128 7.68 -9.76 2.23
C GLU A 128 7.86 -9.20 0.82
N LYS A 129 6.91 -9.48 -0.07
CA LYS A 129 6.89 -8.94 -1.44
C LYS A 129 6.87 -7.41 -1.43
N ILE A 130 5.94 -6.81 -0.68
CA ILE A 130 5.82 -5.35 -0.56
C ILE A 130 7.09 -4.74 0.01
N ARG A 131 7.68 -5.36 1.02
CA ARG A 131 8.91 -4.86 1.62
C ARG A 131 10.06 -4.89 0.61
N GLU A 132 10.24 -5.97 -0.11
CA GLU A 132 11.33 -6.12 -1.08
C GLU A 132 11.16 -5.18 -2.27
N GLU A 133 10.08 -5.34 -3.03
CA GLU A 133 9.84 -4.57 -4.25
C GLU A 133 9.50 -3.11 -3.94
N GLY A 134 8.67 -2.86 -2.92
CA GLY A 134 8.24 -1.52 -2.55
C GLY A 134 9.38 -0.65 -1.99
N THR A 135 10.32 -1.24 -1.24
CA THR A 135 11.54 -0.54 -0.82
C THR A 135 12.37 -0.11 -2.02
N GLU A 136 12.48 -0.95 -3.04
CA GLU A 136 13.22 -0.62 -4.26
C GLU A 136 12.54 0.48 -5.07
N VAL A 137 11.20 0.43 -5.17
CA VAL A 137 10.40 1.50 -5.80
C VAL A 137 10.60 2.83 -5.07
N LEU A 138 10.57 2.83 -3.73
CA LEU A 138 10.81 4.05 -2.93
C LEU A 138 12.22 4.61 -3.11
N LYS A 139 13.21 3.76 -3.40
CA LYS A 139 14.60 4.19 -3.63
C LYS A 139 14.87 4.66 -5.06
N THR A 140 14.22 4.06 -6.06
CA THR A 140 14.59 4.24 -7.47
C THR A 140 13.51 4.88 -8.33
N GLY A 141 12.25 4.85 -7.88
CA GLY A 141 11.07 5.22 -8.66
C GLY A 141 10.72 4.24 -9.78
N GLN A 142 11.45 3.13 -9.92
CA GLN A 142 11.20 2.13 -10.96
C GLN A 142 10.22 1.08 -10.45
N LEU A 143 9.15 0.83 -11.23
CA LEU A 143 8.23 -0.26 -10.93
C LEU A 143 8.88 -1.61 -11.25
N PRO A 144 8.66 -2.65 -10.42
CA PRO A 144 9.15 -3.98 -10.73
C PRO A 144 8.45 -4.52 -11.99
N THR A 145 9.13 -5.41 -12.72
CA THR A 145 8.55 -6.11 -13.88
C THR A 145 7.30 -6.91 -13.51
N SER A 146 7.11 -7.28 -12.25
CA SER A 146 5.88 -7.92 -11.76
C SER A 146 4.64 -7.01 -11.88
N ALA A 147 4.80 -5.69 -11.94
CA ALA A 147 3.73 -4.71 -12.11
C ALA A 147 3.39 -4.36 -13.59
N THR A 148 3.87 -5.15 -14.57
CA THR A 148 3.86 -4.77 -16.01
C THR A 148 2.57 -5.03 -16.78
N ASN A 149 1.47 -5.42 -16.12
CA ASN A 149 0.16 -5.49 -16.78
C ASN A 149 -0.49 -4.10 -16.99
N ILE A 150 0.21 -3.03 -16.62
CA ILE A 150 -0.23 -1.66 -16.86
C ILE A 150 0.15 -1.26 -18.29
N ASP A 151 -0.85 -0.96 -19.13
CA ASP A 151 -0.61 -0.52 -20.49
C ASP A 151 0.25 0.76 -20.56
N ALA A 152 0.94 0.96 -21.68
CA ALA A 152 1.86 2.09 -21.86
C ALA A 152 1.20 3.47 -21.70
N ALA A 153 -0.09 3.61 -22.01
CA ALA A 153 -0.82 4.87 -21.86
C ALA A 153 -1.16 5.16 -20.39
N THR A 154 -1.48 4.12 -19.61
CA THR A 154 -1.68 4.21 -18.17
C THR A 154 -0.37 4.55 -17.47
N MET A 155 0.74 3.89 -17.83
CA MET A 155 2.08 4.25 -17.36
C MET A 155 2.45 5.70 -17.66
N ALA A 156 2.14 6.20 -18.87
CA ALA A 156 2.38 7.59 -19.25
C ALA A 156 1.59 8.59 -18.41
N ARG A 157 0.31 8.30 -18.12
CA ARG A 157 -0.53 9.12 -17.20
C ARG A 157 0.09 9.22 -15.83
N LEU A 158 0.57 8.11 -15.31
CA LEU A 158 1.09 8.03 -13.96
C LEU A 158 2.45 8.72 -13.85
N GLN A 159 3.32 8.59 -14.85
CA GLN A 159 4.57 9.35 -14.93
C GLN A 159 4.32 10.86 -14.97
N ILE A 160 3.30 11.30 -15.70
CA ILE A 160 2.95 12.72 -15.77
C ILE A 160 2.41 13.20 -14.42
N ILE A 161 1.56 12.41 -13.74
CA ILE A 161 1.09 12.71 -12.38
C ILE A 161 2.26 12.81 -11.39
N GLN A 162 3.23 11.90 -11.44
CA GLN A 162 4.45 11.95 -10.62
C GLN A 162 5.26 13.23 -10.85
N LEU A 163 5.48 13.58 -12.12
CA LEU A 163 6.17 14.82 -12.46
C LEU A 163 5.44 16.04 -11.89
N MET A 164 4.11 16.01 -11.80
CA MET A 164 3.34 17.16 -11.32
C MET A 164 3.53 17.48 -9.83
N GLU A 165 4.05 16.54 -9.04
CA GLU A 165 4.28 16.72 -7.59
C GLU A 165 5.30 17.84 -7.28
N THR A 166 6.19 18.17 -8.22
CA THR A 166 7.21 19.21 -8.02
C THR A 166 7.17 20.26 -9.13
N ALA A 167 7.55 21.51 -8.82
CA ALA A 167 7.64 22.58 -9.83
C ALA A 167 8.58 22.20 -11.00
N LYS A 168 9.71 21.55 -10.69
CA LYS A 168 10.65 21.06 -11.71
C LYS A 168 10.04 19.95 -12.57
N GLY A 169 9.30 19.03 -11.96
CA GLY A 169 8.62 17.97 -12.70
C GLY A 169 7.47 18.51 -13.55
N ARG A 170 6.69 19.50 -13.07
CA ARG A 170 5.67 20.19 -13.90
C ARG A 170 6.29 20.82 -15.14
N ALA A 171 7.46 21.46 -15.02
CA ALA A 171 8.20 21.97 -16.18
C ALA A 171 8.60 20.86 -17.17
N THR A 172 9.06 19.71 -16.67
CA THR A 172 9.35 18.53 -17.51
C THR A 172 8.09 18.00 -18.20
N ALA A 173 6.97 17.88 -17.49
CA ALA A 173 5.71 17.42 -18.05
C ALA A 173 5.17 18.37 -19.14
N ARG A 174 5.34 19.69 -18.97
CA ARG A 174 5.05 20.70 -20.00
C ARG A 174 5.91 20.49 -21.25
N ALA A 175 7.21 20.22 -21.08
CA ALA A 175 8.10 19.93 -22.21
C ALA A 175 7.72 18.64 -22.94
N MET A 176 7.20 17.63 -22.22
CA MET A 176 6.70 16.39 -22.82
C MET A 176 5.49 16.63 -23.72
N ALA A 177 4.61 17.57 -23.39
CA ALA A 177 3.40 17.89 -24.18
C ALA A 177 3.70 18.33 -25.62
N THR A 178 4.90 18.89 -25.86
CA THR A 178 5.33 19.40 -27.17
C THR A 178 6.44 18.57 -27.81
N ASN A 179 6.96 17.55 -27.13
CA ASN A 179 8.11 16.77 -27.61
C ASN A 179 7.68 15.70 -28.64
N THR A 180 7.88 15.97 -29.93
CA THR A 180 7.50 15.09 -31.04
C THR A 180 8.22 13.75 -31.06
N ALA A 181 9.33 13.60 -30.33
CA ALA A 181 10.02 12.32 -30.17
C ALA A 181 9.28 11.35 -29.22
N LEU A 182 8.31 11.84 -28.44
CA LEU A 182 7.51 11.00 -27.55
C LEU A 182 6.28 10.40 -28.25
N PRO A 183 5.85 9.19 -27.84
CA PRO A 183 4.61 8.59 -28.33
C PRO A 183 3.42 9.54 -28.20
N GLN A 184 2.50 9.51 -29.18
CA GLN A 184 1.33 10.40 -29.21
C GLN A 184 0.49 10.30 -27.93
N ALA A 185 0.27 9.08 -27.42
CA ALA A 185 -0.47 8.86 -26.18
C ALA A 185 0.15 9.59 -24.97
N VAL A 186 1.48 9.67 -24.87
CA VAL A 186 2.19 10.38 -23.80
C VAL A 186 1.97 11.88 -23.94
N ARG A 187 2.06 12.41 -25.17
CA ARG A 187 1.84 13.82 -25.46
C ARG A 187 0.40 14.26 -25.18
N ASP A 188 -0.58 13.47 -25.61
CA ASP A 188 -2.01 13.75 -25.42
C ASP A 188 -2.35 13.84 -23.93
N VAL A 189 -1.76 12.96 -23.13
CA VAL A 189 -1.93 12.97 -21.69
C VAL A 189 -1.28 14.20 -21.07
N ALA A 190 -0.04 14.54 -21.45
CA ALA A 190 0.64 15.73 -20.93
C ALA A 190 -0.14 17.00 -21.27
N GLN A 191 -0.68 17.10 -22.49
CA GLN A 191 -1.53 18.22 -22.91
C GLN A 191 -2.81 18.34 -22.08
N LYS A 192 -3.49 17.21 -21.81
CA LYS A 192 -4.70 17.20 -20.96
C LYS A 192 -4.43 17.63 -19.52
N MET A 193 -3.19 17.46 -19.04
CA MET A 193 -2.79 17.81 -17.67
C MET A 193 -2.28 19.25 -17.53
N LEU A 194 -2.03 19.98 -18.62
CA LEU A 194 -1.58 21.38 -18.57
C LEU A 194 -2.48 22.29 -17.71
N PRO A 195 -3.82 22.25 -17.81
CA PRO A 195 -4.68 23.09 -16.99
C PRO A 195 -4.57 22.80 -15.48
N VAL A 196 -4.29 21.54 -15.12
CA VAL A 196 -4.10 21.13 -13.73
C VAL A 196 -2.75 21.65 -13.22
N MET A 197 -1.69 21.59 -14.03
CA MET A 197 -0.38 22.16 -13.69
C MET A 197 -0.48 23.67 -13.46
N ASP A 198 -1.19 24.39 -14.33
CA ASP A 198 -1.41 25.83 -14.18
C ASP A 198 -2.16 26.16 -12.87
N ALA A 199 -3.18 25.39 -12.53
CA ALA A 199 -3.91 25.54 -11.27
C ALA A 199 -3.03 25.28 -10.03
N MET A 200 -2.16 24.27 -10.09
CA MET A 200 -1.21 23.96 -9.02
C MET A 200 -0.15 25.06 -8.83
N ASP A 201 0.42 25.56 -9.92
CA ASP A 201 1.38 26.68 -9.88
C ASP A 201 0.75 27.95 -9.31
N GLN A 202 -0.52 28.23 -9.64
CA GLN A 202 -1.27 29.35 -9.07
C GLN A 202 -1.57 29.17 -7.58
N ALA A 203 -1.91 27.96 -7.14
CA ALA A 203 -2.14 27.66 -5.72
C ALA A 203 -0.86 27.81 -4.88
N GLU A 204 0.29 27.43 -5.43
CA GLU A 204 1.60 27.53 -4.76
C GLU A 204 2.12 28.98 -4.73
N ALA A 205 1.72 29.82 -5.70
CA ALA A 205 2.05 31.24 -5.75
C ALA A 205 1.11 32.14 -4.92
N ALA A 206 -0.03 31.62 -4.45
CA ALA A 206 -0.97 32.40 -3.63
C ALA A 206 -0.37 32.65 -2.24
N PRO A 207 -0.31 33.91 -1.76
CA PRO A 207 0.19 34.19 -0.42
C PRO A 207 -0.73 33.52 0.60
N THR A 208 -0.14 32.71 1.49
CA THR A 208 -0.84 32.14 2.65
C THR A 208 -1.35 33.30 3.49
N SER A 209 -2.64 33.62 3.33
CA SER A 209 -3.27 34.68 4.09
C SER A 209 -3.45 34.15 5.52
N ILE A 210 -2.58 34.60 6.42
CA ILE A 210 -2.70 34.41 7.88
C ILE A 210 -3.72 35.42 8.40
#